data_AF-A0A292YM87-F1
#
_entry.id   AF-A0A292YM87-F1
#
_cell.length_a   1.000
_cell.length_b   1.000
_cell.length_c   1.000
_cell.angle_alpha   90.00
_cell.angle_beta   90.00
_cell.angle_gamma   90.00
#
_symmetry.space_group_name_H-M   'P 1'
#
loop_
_entity.id
_entity.type
_entity.pdbx_description
1 polymer ?
#
loop_
_entity_poly.entity_id
_entity_poly.type
_entity_poly.pdbx_seq_one_letter_code
_entity_poly.pdbx_strand_id
1 'polypeptide(L)'
;MANQPNWNEVELPEGSELLRKELYDYNSSKGQYQIELYETPDGRFYAIGTNKDPDAKMIVYGSNVVYDKRMALQTVMEKIEREGAWCD
;
A
#
# COMPACT_ATOMS: atom_id res chain seq x y z
N MET A 1 -20.53 -1.70 -26.64
CA MET A 1 -19.73 -1.99 -25.43
C MET A 1 -19.27 -0.64 -24.89
N ALA A 2 -19.71 -0.24 -23.70
CA ALA A 2 -19.25 1.01 -23.11
C ALA A 2 -17.75 0.89 -22.82
N ASN A 3 -16.95 1.79 -23.41
CA ASN A 3 -15.52 1.89 -23.14
C ASN A 3 -15.38 2.28 -21.66
N GLN A 4 -14.84 1.40 -20.81
CA GLN A 4 -14.51 1.80 -19.44
C GLN A 4 -13.43 2.88 -19.53
N PRO A 5 -13.57 4.02 -18.85
CA PRO A 5 -12.50 5.03 -18.83
C PRO A 5 -11.24 4.38 -18.24
N ASN A 6 -10.13 4.48 -18.95
CA ASN A 6 -8.85 4.01 -18.46
C ASN A 6 -8.44 4.93 -17.31
N TRP A 7 -8.17 4.36 -16.13
CA TRP A 7 -7.93 5.16 -14.92
C TRP A 7 -6.69 6.07 -15.06
N ASN A 8 -5.85 5.83 -16.07
CA ASN A 8 -4.58 6.49 -16.32
C ASN A 8 -4.63 7.68 -17.30
N GLU A 9 -5.82 8.15 -17.72
CA GLU A 9 -5.99 9.20 -18.75
C GLU A 9 -6.20 10.63 -18.16
N VAL A 10 -5.48 11.00 -17.10
CA VAL A 10 -5.62 12.32 -16.44
C VAL A 10 -4.42 13.21 -16.76
N GLU A 11 -4.69 14.45 -17.20
CA GLU A 11 -3.65 15.50 -17.28
C GLU A 11 -3.25 15.94 -15.88
N LEU A 12 -1.96 15.81 -15.57
CA LEU A 12 -1.40 16.14 -14.27
C LEU A 12 -0.44 17.33 -14.36
N PRO A 13 -0.34 18.14 -13.30
CA PRO A 13 0.73 19.13 -13.17
C PRO A 13 2.12 18.49 -13.28
N GLU A 14 3.10 19.26 -13.75
CA GLU A 14 4.49 18.83 -13.79
C GLU A 14 4.96 18.31 -12.41
N GLY A 15 5.68 17.18 -12.41
CA GLY A 15 6.18 16.54 -11.19
C GLY A 15 5.17 15.68 -10.43
N SER A 16 3.96 15.49 -10.96
CA SER A 16 2.94 14.63 -10.35
C SER A 16 2.84 13.27 -11.07
N GLU A 17 2.48 12.22 -10.34
CA GLU A 17 2.19 10.89 -10.87
C GLU A 17 0.80 10.44 -10.43
N LEU A 18 0.04 9.83 -11.34
CA LEU A 18 -1.27 9.28 -11.03
C LEU A 18 -1.11 7.86 -10.51
N LEU A 19 -1.75 7.55 -9.39
CA LEU A 19 -1.70 6.23 -8.78
C LEU A 19 -3.11 5.68 -8.60
N ARG A 20 -3.33 4.41 -8.95
CA ARG A 20 -4.51 3.67 -8.50
C ARG A 20 -4.23 3.09 -7.13
N LYS A 21 -5.13 3.32 -6.18
CA LYS A 21 -4.98 2.87 -4.78
C LYS A 21 -6.06 1.86 -4.41
N GLU A 22 -5.64 0.78 -3.76
CA GLU A 22 -6.50 -0.16 -3.05
C GLU A 22 -6.18 -0.11 -1.55
N LEU A 23 -7.20 -0.29 -0.70
CA LEU A 23 -7.07 -0.29 0.75
C LEU A 23 -7.40 -1.66 1.32
N TYR A 24 -6.56 -2.14 2.23
CA TYR A 24 -6.69 -3.42 2.89
C TYR A 24 -6.57 -3.24 4.40
N ASP A 25 -7.52 -3.79 5.16
CA ASP A 25 -7.37 -3.94 6.60
C ASP A 25 -6.65 -5.26 6.89
N TYR A 26 -5.56 -5.19 7.66
CA TYR A 26 -4.76 -6.36 8.04
C TYR A 26 -4.70 -6.49 9.56
N ASN A 27 -5.31 -7.57 10.05
CA ASN A 27 -5.25 -7.95 11.46
C ASN A 27 -4.11 -8.94 11.65
N SER A 28 -3.06 -8.50 12.34
CA SER A 28 -1.90 -9.31 12.68
C SER A 28 -1.91 -9.68 14.16
N SER A 29 -1.01 -10.58 14.55
CA SER A 29 -0.74 -10.84 15.97
C SER A 29 -0.21 -9.60 16.73
N LYS A 30 0.28 -8.60 15.99
CA LYS A 30 0.91 -7.36 16.48
C LYS A 30 -0.05 -6.16 16.49
N GLY A 31 -1.33 -6.36 16.20
CA GLY A 31 -2.32 -5.29 16.13
C GLY A 31 -2.94 -5.12 14.74
N GLN A 32 -3.66 -4.00 14.57
CA GLN A 32 -4.42 -3.69 13.37
C GLN A 32 -3.68 -2.69 12.49
N TYR A 33 -3.57 -3.02 11.21
CA TYR A 33 -2.85 -2.23 10.23
C TYR A 33 -3.75 -1.91 9.05
N GLN A 34 -3.56 -0.73 8.48
CA GLN A 34 -4.08 -0.39 7.17
C GLN A 34 -2.94 -0.55 6.16
N ILE A 35 -3.19 -1.29 5.09
CA ILE A 35 -2.26 -1.46 3.98
C ILE A 35 -2.84 -0.78 2.75
N GLU A 36 -2.06 0.14 2.19
CA GLU A 36 -2.35 0.86 0.96
C GLU A 36 -1.50 0.24 -0.14
N LEU A 37 -2.15 -0.32 -1.16
CA LEU A 37 -1.49 -0.82 -2.36
C LEU A 37 -1.66 0.21 -3.47
N TYR A 38 -0.55 0.64 -4.04
CA TYR A 38 -0.50 1.58 -5.15
C TYR A 38 -0.08 0.88 -6.43
N GLU A 39 -0.69 1.30 -7.53
CA GLU A 39 -0.34 0.92 -8.89
C GLU A 39 -0.05 2.16 -9.72
N THR A 40 1.09 2.14 -10.41
CA THR A 40 1.51 3.18 -11.34
C THR A 40 0.95 2.91 -12.75
N PRO A 41 0.87 3.92 -13.63
CA PRO A 41 0.28 3.76 -14.96
C PRO A 41 1.01 2.76 -15.86
N ASP A 42 2.28 2.49 -15.57
CA ASP A 42 3.12 1.51 -16.26
C ASP A 42 3.05 0.09 -15.65
N GLY A 43 2.10 -0.14 -14.74
CA GLY A 43 1.80 -1.47 -14.19
C GLY A 43 2.79 -1.95 -13.12
N ARG A 44 3.47 -1.04 -12.43
CA ARG A 44 4.27 -1.37 -11.24
C ARG A 44 3.44 -1.13 -9.97
N PHE A 45 3.80 -1.85 -8.92
CA PHE A 45 3.09 -1.88 -7.66
C PHE A 45 4.04 -1.64 -6.49
N TYR A 46 3.57 -0.94 -5.48
CA TYR A 46 4.19 -0.92 -4.17
C TYR A 46 3.12 -0.80 -3.09
N ALA A 47 3.41 -1.30 -1.90
CA ALA A 47 2.50 -1.26 -0.77
C ALA A 47 3.11 -0.52 0.42
N ILE A 48 2.25 0.11 1.21
CA ILE A 48 2.59 0.79 2.46
C ILE A 48 1.64 0.29 3.54
N GLY A 49 2.17 -0.13 4.69
CA GLY A 49 1.39 -0.52 5.86
C GLY A 49 1.65 0.41 7.05
N THR A 50 0.60 0.82 7.74
CA THR A 50 0.68 1.64 8.96
C THR A 50 -0.24 1.09 10.05
N ASN A 51 0.17 1.21 11.32
CA ASN A 51 -0.68 0.86 12.45
C ASN A 51 -1.91 1.79 12.50
N LYS A 52 -3.07 1.26 12.88
CA LYS A 52 -4.34 1.99 13.02
C LYS A 52 -4.57 2.56 14.42
N ASP A 53 -3.78 2.15 15.40
CA ASP A 53 -3.80 2.66 16.76
C ASP A 53 -3.25 4.10 16.79
N PRO A 54 -4.06 5.10 17.19
CA PRO A 54 -3.64 6.50 17.23
C PRO A 54 -2.60 6.79 18.33
N ASP A 55 -2.52 5.95 19.36
CA ASP A 55 -1.59 6.13 20.49
C ASP A 55 -0.26 5.39 20.26
N ALA A 56 -0.20 4.51 19.26
CA ALA A 56 1.00 3.80 18.87
C ALA A 56 2.00 4.71 18.14
N LYS A 57 3.28 4.38 18.24
CA LYS A 57 4.31 5.02 17.42
C LYS A 57 4.01 4.77 15.93
N MET A 58 3.92 5.85 15.15
CA MET A 58 3.77 5.74 13.70
C MET A 58 5.00 5.09 13.07
N ILE A 59 4.84 3.86 12.60
CA ILE A 59 5.83 3.11 11.83
C ILE A 59 5.21 2.78 10.47
N VAL A 60 5.96 3.06 9.41
CA VAL A 60 5.55 2.86 8.02
C VAL A 60 6.33 1.69 7.44
N TYR A 61 5.64 0.63 7.04
CA TYR A 61 6.22 -0.55 6.41
C TYR A 61 6.02 -0.49 4.90
N GLY A 62 7.08 -0.28 4.13
CA GLY A 62 7.02 -0.21 2.67
C GLY A 62 7.52 -1.47 1.97
N SER A 63 6.97 -1.80 0.79
CA SER A 63 7.61 -2.74 -0.15
C SER A 63 8.58 -2.00 -1.09
N ASN A 64 9.38 -2.77 -1.83
CA ASN A 64 9.98 -2.25 -3.06
C ASN A 64 8.91 -2.10 -4.15
N VAL A 65 9.24 -1.36 -5.20
CA VAL A 65 8.43 -1.29 -6.43
C VAL A 65 8.65 -2.58 -7.24
N VAL A 66 7.57 -3.29 -7.56
CA VAL A 66 7.59 -4.60 -8.23
C VAL A 66 6.47 -4.71 -9.28
N TYR A 67 6.56 -5.68 -10.20
CA TYR A 67 5.50 -5.90 -11.20
C TYR A 67 4.39 -6.86 -10.74
N ASP A 68 4.53 -7.47 -9.56
CA ASP A 68 3.52 -8.36 -8.99
C ASP A 68 2.89 -7.74 -7.75
N LYS A 69 1.59 -7.45 -7.85
CA LYS A 69 0.79 -6.90 -6.74
C LYS A 69 0.81 -7.76 -5.47
N ARG A 70 0.84 -9.09 -5.62
CA ARG A 70 0.89 -10.02 -4.47
C ARG A 70 2.22 -9.89 -3.74
N MET A 71 3.31 -9.74 -4.49
CA MET A 71 4.64 -9.59 -3.91
C MET A 71 4.77 -8.29 -3.11
N ALA A 72 4.20 -7.18 -3.61
CA ALA A 72 4.16 -5.91 -2.88
C ALA A 72 3.43 -6.04 -1.53
N LEU A 73 2.22 -6.61 -1.54
CA LEU A 73 1.44 -6.84 -0.33
C LEU A 73 2.14 -7.78 0.66
N GLN A 74 2.62 -8.93 0.17
CA GLN A 74 3.28 -9.94 1.00
C GLN A 74 4.51 -9.36 1.70
N THR A 75 5.31 -8.55 1.00
CA THR A 75 6.49 -7.90 1.58
C THR A 75 6.13 -7.03 2.79
N VAL A 76 5.04 -6.25 2.71
CA VAL A 76 4.58 -5.39 3.81
C VAL A 76 4.07 -6.22 4.98
N MET A 77 3.24 -7.24 4.71
CA MET A 77 2.69 -8.12 5.75
C MET A 77 3.81 -8.87 6.50
N GLU A 78 4.80 -9.39 5.79
CA GLU A 78 5.96 -10.06 6.40
C GLU A 78 6.81 -9.12 7.26
N LYS A 79 6.97 -7.85 6.85
CA LYS A 79 7.63 -6.82 7.66
C LYS A 79 6.85 -6.54 8.93
N ILE A 80 5.53 -6.38 8.84
CA ILE A 80 4.64 -6.17 10.00
C ILE A 80 4.74 -7.36 10.97
N GLU A 81 4.69 -8.60 10.51
CA GLU A 81 4.78 -9.76 11.42
C GLU A 81 6.17 -9.88 12.07
N ARG A 82 7.23 -9.48 11.36
CA ARG A 82 8.60 -9.52 11.89
C ARG A 82 8.91 -8.39 12.87
N GLU A 83 8.44 -7.18 12.58
CA GLU A 83 8.90 -5.93 13.22
C GLU A 83 7.78 -5.18 13.95
N GLY A 84 6.53 -5.60 13.77
CA GLY A 84 5.33 -4.98 14.33
C GLY A 84 5.50 -4.72 15.83
N ALA A 85 5.59 -3.43 16.17
CA ALA A 85 5.71 -2.99 17.54
C ALA A 85 4.43 -3.34 18.30
N TRP A 86 4.59 -4.05 19.42
CA TRP A 86 3.52 -4.24 20.38
C TRP A 86 3.16 -2.87 20.97
N CYS A 87 1.88 -2.53 20.96
CA CYS A 87 1.38 -1.52 21.88
C CYS A 87 1.41 -2.18 23.27
N ASP A 88 2.35 -1.75 24.12
CA ASP A 88 2.34 -2.08 25.55
C ASP A 88 1.18 -1.35 26.26
#